data_AF-A0A2V9CHQ2-F1
#
_entry.id   AF-A0A2V9CHQ2-F1
#
_cell.length_a   1.000
_cell.length_b   1.000
_cell.length_c   1.000
_cell.angle_alpha   90.00
_cell.angle_beta   90.00
_cell.angle_gamma   90.00
#
_symmetry.space_group_name_H-M   'P 1'
#
loop_
_entity.id
_entity.type
_entity.pdbx_description
1 polymer ?
#
loop_
_entity_poly.entity_id
_entity_poly.type
_entity_poly.pdbx_seq_one_letter_code
_entity_poly.pdbx_strand_id
1 'polypeptide(L)' 'MPTVDTWSKELGGGTLTFTTEAVGNPVVAYRHEAKFERGDSAYSTSRQSTELLTRAEVEVRFADFISEIRHGQ' A
#
# COMPACT_ATOMS: atom_id res chain seq x y z
N MET A 1 -9.81 -13.49 1.60
CA MET A 1 -8.37 -13.69 1.38
C MET A 1 -7.67 -13.41 2.69
N PRO A 2 -6.70 -14.22 3.14
CA PRO A 2 -6.02 -13.93 4.40
C PRO A 2 -5.07 -12.74 4.22
N THR A 3 -5.16 -11.78 5.14
CA THR A 3 -4.19 -10.69 5.27
C THR A 3 -2.87 -11.27 5.75
N VAL A 4 -1.80 -11.00 5.01
CA VAL A 4 -0.45 -11.49 5.26
C VAL A 4 0.33 -10.52 6.15
N ASP A 5 0.22 -9.23 5.85
CA ASP A 5 0.88 -8.18 6.63
C ASP A 5 0.07 -6.89 6.55
N THR A 6 0.10 -6.09 7.60
CA THR A 6 -0.50 -4.76 7.63
C THR A 6 0.32 -3.86 8.53
N TRP A 7 0.67 -2.68 8.02
CA TRP A 7 1.39 -1.68 8.79
C TRP A 7 1.02 -0.28 8.30
N SER A 8 1.16 0.70 9.18
CA SER A 8 0.87 2.09 8.86
C SER A 8 2.00 3.00 9.30
N LYS A 9 2.03 4.19 8.70
CA LYS A 9 2.94 5.27 9.07
C LYS A 9 2.27 6.62 8.83
N GLU A 10 2.68 7.62 9.60
CA GLU A 10 2.24 8.98 9.38
C GLU A 10 3.01 9.61 8.20
N LEU A 11 2.28 10.33 7.34
CA LEU A 11 2.84 11.00 6.17
C LEU A 11 2.01 12.26 5.85
N GLY A 12 2.65 13.41 5.63
CA GLY A 12 1.98 14.60 5.09
C GLY A 12 0.75 15.07 5.89
N GLY A 13 0.72 14.83 7.21
CA GLY A 13 -0.41 15.16 8.09
C GLY A 13 -1.59 14.18 8.00
N GLY A 14 -1.40 12.99 7.42
CA GLY A 14 -2.36 11.89 7.43
C GLY A 14 -1.69 10.54 7.73
N THR A 15 -2.47 9.47 7.64
CA THR A 15 -2.03 8.09 7.90
C THR A 15 -1.98 7.32 6.59
N LEU A 16 -0.80 6.79 6.25
CA LEU A 16 -0.60 5.87 5.14
C LEU A 16 -0.54 4.43 5.68
N THR A 17 -1.53 3.63 5.32
CA THR A 17 -1.65 2.22 5.68
C THR A 17 -1.34 1.34 4.48
N PHE A 18 -0.48 0.35 4.68
CA PHE A 18 -0.18 -0.70 3.70
C PHE A 18 -0.77 -2.02 4.16
N THR A 19 -1.42 -2.71 3.23
CA THR A 19 -2.02 -4.02 3.45
C THR A 19 -1.50 -4.97 2.38
N THR A 20 -1.04 -6.15 2.79
CA THR A 20 -0.71 -7.24 1.87
C THR A 20 -1.66 -8.40 2.11
N GLU A 21 -2.30 -8.88 1.05
CA GLU A 21 -3.24 -9.99 1.06
C GLU A 21 -2.75 -11.12 0.16
N ALA A 22 -2.90 -12.37 0.59
CA ALA A 22 -2.67 -13.51 -0.28
C ALA A 22 -3.94 -13.79 -1.10
N VAL A 23 -3.82 -13.74 -2.42
CA VAL A 23 -4.95 -13.85 -3.36
C VAL A 23 -5.21 -15.29 -3.78
N GLY A 24 -4.25 -16.20 -3.51
CA GLY A 24 -4.38 -17.63 -3.80
C GLY A 24 -4.40 -17.99 -5.29
N ASN A 25 -4.02 -17.07 -6.18
CA ASN A 25 -3.97 -17.25 -7.63
C ASN A 25 -2.51 -17.43 -8.08
N PRO A 26 -2.18 -18.45 -8.91
CA PRO A 26 -0.79 -18.68 -9.37
C PRO A 26 -0.22 -17.54 -10.24
N VAL A 27 -1.08 -16.71 -10.85
CA VAL A 27 -0.67 -15.55 -11.66
C VAL A 27 -0.53 -14.28 -10.81
N VAL A 28 -1.26 -14.22 -9.69
CA VAL A 28 -1.23 -13.12 -8.73
C VAL A 28 -1.33 -13.72 -7.34
N ALA A 29 -0.18 -14.05 -6.75
CA ALA A 29 -0.15 -14.68 -5.45
C ALA A 29 -0.48 -13.68 -4.32
N TYR A 30 -0.12 -12.40 -4.51
CA TYR A 30 -0.27 -11.35 -3.52
C TYR A 30 -0.87 -10.07 -4.12
N ARG A 31 -1.68 -9.38 -3.32
CA ARG A 31 -2.16 -8.03 -3.57
C ARG A 31 -1.64 -7.13 -2.47
N HIS A 32 -0.97 -6.06 -2.85
CA HIS A 32 -0.53 -5.01 -1.95
C HIS A 32 -1.43 -3.80 -2.17
N GLU A 33 -1.90 -3.18 -1.11
CA GLU A 33 -2.70 -1.97 -1.14
C GLU A 33 -2.03 -0.91 -0.26
N ALA A 34 -2.01 0.32 -0.73
CA ALA A 34 -1.61 1.49 0.03
C ALA A 34 -2.81 2.43 0.10
N LYS A 35 -3.23 2.78 1.31
CA LYS A 35 -4.37 3.66 1.61
C LYS A 35 -3.89 4.82 2.45
N PHE A 36 -4.06 6.04 1.96
CA PHE A 36 -3.77 7.27 2.66
C PHE A 36 -5.05 7.96 3.12
N GLU A 37 -5.09 8.37 4.38
CA GLU A 37 -6.25 9.03 4.99
C GLU A 37 -5.80 10.31 5.69
N ARG A 38 -6.41 11.44 5.33
CA ARG A 38 -6.13 12.76 5.91
C ARG A 38 -7.44 13.54 6.06
N GLY A 39 -7.92 13.70 7.29
CA GLY A 39 -9.22 14.30 7.57
C GLY A 39 -10.33 13.52 6.85
N ASP A 40 -11.13 14.22 6.04
CA ASP A 40 -12.19 13.61 5.22
C ASP A 40 -11.70 13.08 3.86
N SER A 41 -10.43 13.29 3.50
CA SER A 41 -9.87 12.82 2.23
C SER A 41 -9.22 11.45 2.38
N ALA A 42 -9.57 10.51 1.51
CA ALA A 42 -8.96 9.19 1.46
C ALA A 42 -8.57 8.84 0.02
N TYR A 43 -7.34 8.34 -0.15
CA TYR A 43 -6.79 7.90 -1.42
C TYR A 43 -6.29 6.47 -1.25
N SER A 44 -6.50 5.61 -2.24
CA SER A 44 -5.93 4.27 -2.21
C SER A 44 -5.46 3.84 -3.58
N THR A 45 -4.48 2.93 -3.58
CA THR A 45 -3.98 2.28 -4.77
C THR A 45 -3.58 0.86 -4.42
N SER A 46 -3.66 -0.06 -5.38
CA SER A 46 -3.26 -1.44 -5.15
C SER A 46 -2.44 -1.97 -6.32
N ARG A 47 -1.50 -2.86 -6.01
CA ARG A 47 -0.60 -3.51 -6.96
C ARG A 47 -0.56 -5.01 -6.68
N GLN A 48 -0.44 -5.77 -7.75
CA GLN A 48 -0.41 -7.23 -7.72
C GLN A 48 1.01 -7.74 -7.87
N SER A 49 1.32 -8.87 -7.23
CA SER A 49 2.64 -9.51 -7.23
C SER A 49 2.50 -11.03 -7.23
N THR A 50 3.44 -11.72 -7.85
CA THR A 50 3.60 -13.18 -7.75
C THR A 50 4.38 -13.59 -6.50
N GLU A 51 5.09 -12.65 -5.87
CA GLU A 51 5.98 -12.89 -4.73
C GLU A 51 5.57 -12.05 -3.53
N LEU A 52 5.87 -12.56 -2.32
CA LEU A 52 5.66 -11.80 -1.09
C LEU A 52 6.78 -10.78 -0.96
N LEU A 53 6.41 -9.50 -1.06
CA LEU A 53 7.34 -8.39 -0.90
C LEU A 53 7.54 -8.03 0.57
N THR A 54 8.76 -7.62 0.94
CA THR A 54 9.03 -7.01 2.24
C THR A 54 8.39 -5.62 2.35
N ARG A 55 8.27 -5.11 3.57
CA ARG A 55 7.70 -3.76 3.81
C ARG A 55 8.41 -2.65 3.04
N ALA A 56 9.74 -2.73 2.94
CA ALA A 56 10.54 -1.77 2.20
C ALA A 56 10.28 -1.84 0.68
N GLU A 57 10.15 -3.06 0.13
CA GLU A 57 9.84 -3.25 -1.29
C GLU A 57 8.42 -2.79 -1.62
N VAL A 58 7.44 -3.09 -0.77
CA VAL A 58 6.07 -2.57 -0.93
C VAL A 58 6.09 -1.04 -0.93
N GLU A 59 6.80 -0.42 0.02
CA GLU A 59 6.92 1.03 0.05
C GLU A 59 7.53 1.60 -1.24
N VAL A 60 8.61 0.99 -1.76
CA VAL A 60 9.22 1.39 -3.03
C VAL A 60 8.25 1.24 -4.20
N ARG A 61 7.44 0.16 -4.23
CA ARG A 61 6.41 -0.02 -5.26
C ARG A 61 5.34 1.07 -5.24
N PHE A 62 5.12 1.70 -4.09
CA PHE A 62 4.18 2.81 -3.93
C PHE A 62 4.88 4.17 -3.85
N ALA A 63 6.17 4.27 -4.21
CA ALA A 63 6.93 5.52 -4.12
C ALA A 63 6.29 6.65 -4.93
N ASP A 64 5.75 6.37 -6.12
CA ASP A 64 5.03 7.36 -6.92
C ASP A 64 3.81 7.91 -6.17
N PHE A 65 2.96 7.02 -5.64
CA PHE A 65 1.77 7.39 -4.86
C PHE A 65 2.12 8.18 -3.59
N ILE A 66 3.18 7.75 -2.89
CA ILE A 66 3.72 8.45 -1.72
C ILE A 66 4.22 9.84 -2.11
N SER A 67 4.86 9.97 -3.28
CA SER A 67 5.32 11.24 -3.82
C SER A 67 4.13 12.14 -4.14
N GLU A 68 3.10 11.64 -4.82
CA GLU A 68 1.86 12.38 -5.09
C GLU A 68 1.22 12.91 -3.81
N ILE A 69 1.15 12.11 -2.74
CA ILE A 69 0.64 12.55 -1.43
C ILE A 69 1.51 13.66 -0.82
N ARG A 70 2.83 13.59 -0.97
CA ARG A 70 3.76 14.60 -0.44
C ARG A 70 3.72 15.90 -1.23
N HIS A 71 3.53 15.82 -2.54
CA HIS A 71 3.61 16.94 -3.48
C HIS A 71 2.25 17.55 -3.84
N GLY A 72 1.14 16.87 -3.57
CA GLY A 72 -0.23 17.34 -3.80
C GLY A 72 -0.71 18.44 -2.84
N GLN A 73 0.21 19.34 -2.42
CA GLN A 73 -0.10 20.57 -1.69
C GLN A 73 -0.33 21.74 -2.64
#